data_AF-A0A9W7IK92-F1
#
_entry.id   AF-A0A9W7IK92-F1
#
_cell.length_a   1.000
_cell.length_b   1.000
_cell.length_c   1.000
_cell.angle_alpha   90.00
_cell.angle_beta   90.00
_cell.angle_gamma   90.00
#
_symmetry.space_group_name_H-M   'P 1'
#
loop_
_entity.id
_entity.type
_entity.pdbx_description
1 polymer ?
#
loop_
_entity_poly.entity_id
_entity_poly.type
_entity_poly.pdbx_seq_one_letter_code
_entity_poly.pdbx_strand_id
1 'polypeptide(L)'
;MADKFPTQLFGAFLMFFVLQPFVIKSLEFESVQNLEGAQKGDVVNGLNQIKKYLHSYGYYHHDIEDTLDDRFDDSLESALKAYQE
;
A
#
# COMPACT_ATOMS: atom_id res chain seq x y z
N MET A 1 -16.30 15.08 -41.56
CA MET A 1 -14.90 15.00 -41.08
C MET A 1 -14.89 13.99 -39.94
N ALA A 2 -14.22 12.85 -40.11
CA ALA A 2 -14.13 11.84 -39.07
C ALA A 2 -12.72 11.92 -38.46
N ASP A 3 -12.67 12.41 -37.22
CA ASP A 3 -11.44 12.48 -36.43
C ASP A 3 -10.99 11.06 -36.09
N LYS A 4 -9.87 10.64 -36.69
CA LYS A 4 -9.24 9.35 -36.40
C LYS A 4 -8.49 9.51 -35.09
N PHE A 5 -9.17 9.27 -33.97
CA PHE A 5 -8.53 9.23 -32.64
C PHE A 5 -7.27 8.35 -32.68
N PRO A 6 -6.14 8.82 -32.11
CA PRO A 6 -4.84 8.22 -32.36
C PRO A 6 -4.70 6.92 -31.57
N THR A 7 -4.72 5.80 -32.29
CA THR A 7 -4.56 4.43 -31.77
C THR A 7 -3.23 4.23 -31.02
N GLN A 8 -2.26 5.13 -31.18
CA GLN A 8 -0.96 5.08 -30.51
C GLN A 8 -1.00 5.40 -29.00
N LEU A 9 -2.02 6.12 -28.51
CA LEU A 9 -2.13 6.42 -27.07
C LEU A 9 -2.63 5.22 -26.24
N PHE A 10 -3.42 4.32 -26.84
CA PHE A 10 -3.96 3.15 -26.13
C PHE A 10 -2.89 2.13 -25.74
N GLY A 11 -1.89 1.90 -26.61
CA GLY A 11 -0.81 0.96 -26.34
C GLY A 11 0.09 1.40 -25.18
N ALA A 12 0.40 2.69 -25.09
CA ALA A 12 1.22 3.25 -24.01
C ALA A 12 0.50 3.21 -22.65
N PHE A 13 -0.81 3.44 -22.63
CA PHE A 13 -1.63 3.31 -21.42
C PHE A 13 -1.63 1.90 -20.85
N LEU A 14 -1.80 0.87 -21.70
CA LEU A 14 -1.76 -0.53 -21.28
C LEU A 14 -0.40 -0.91 -20.67
N MET A 15 0.70 -0.43 -21.26
CA MET A 15 2.05 -0.71 -20.73
C MET A 15 2.28 -0.10 -19.34
N PHE A 16 1.69 1.08 -19.07
CA PHE A 16 1.77 1.72 -17.76
C PHE A 16 1.03 0.89 -16.70
N PHE A 17 -0.21 0.46 -16.99
CA PHE A 17 -1.01 -0.36 -16.06
C PHE A 17 -0.42 -1.74 -15.75
N VAL A 18 0.37 -2.33 -16.65
CA VAL A 18 0.99 -3.65 -16.42
C VAL A 18 2.20 -3.57 -15.47
N LEU A 19 2.91 -2.43 -15.44
CA LEU A 19 4.11 -2.26 -14.60
C LEU A 19 3.81 -1.83 -13.15
N GLN A 20 2.76 -1.03 -12.93
CA GLN A 20 2.37 -0.56 -11.59
C GLN A 20 2.15 -1.69 -10.56
N PRO A 21 1.37 -2.75 -10.86
CA PRO A 21 1.02 -3.75 -9.85
C PRO A 21 2.20 -4.65 -9.45
N PHE A 22 3.26 -4.74 -10.27
CA PHE A 22 4.37 -5.65 -9.98
C PHE A 22 5.34 -5.06 -8.94
N VAL A 23 5.69 -3.78 -9.06
CA VAL A 23 6.60 -3.09 -8.13
C VAL A 23 5.94 -2.87 -6.76
N ILE A 24 4.64 -2.55 -6.75
CA ILE A 24 3.87 -2.36 -5.53
C ILE A 24 3.69 -3.70 -4.80
N LYS A 25 3.37 -4.79 -5.54
CA LYS A 25 3.22 -6.13 -4.95
C LYS A 25 4.46 -6.65 -4.23
N SER A 26 5.65 -6.49 -4.82
CA SER A 26 6.86 -7.05 -4.23
C SER A 26 7.22 -6.38 -2.90
N LEU A 27 6.99 -5.07 -2.81
CA LEU A 27 7.36 -4.26 -1.66
C LEU A 27 6.35 -4.42 -0.50
N GLU A 28 5.07 -4.57 -0.81
CA GLU A 28 4.03 -4.91 0.17
C GLU A 28 4.23 -6.32 0.74
N PHE A 29 4.60 -7.29 -0.09
CA PHE A 29 4.65 -8.69 0.32
C PHE A 29 5.74 -8.96 1.38
N GLU A 30 6.92 -8.35 1.23
CA GLU A 30 8.00 -8.47 2.22
C GLU A 30 7.61 -7.84 3.57
N SER A 31 6.94 -6.68 3.54
CA SER A 31 6.48 -6.03 4.78
C SER A 31 5.41 -6.86 5.50
N VAL A 32 4.48 -7.45 4.74
CA VAL A 32 3.42 -8.31 5.30
C VAL A 32 4.00 -9.60 5.90
N GLN A 33 5.07 -10.16 5.32
CA GLN A 33 5.77 -11.28 5.96
C GLN A 33 6.39 -10.88 7.30
N ASN A 34 6.93 -9.67 7.40
CA ASN A 34 7.52 -9.17 8.64
C ASN A 34 6.48 -8.92 9.75
N LEU A 35 5.18 -8.84 9.41
CA LEU A 35 4.09 -8.82 10.40
C LEU A 35 3.86 -10.16 11.08
N GLU A 36 4.31 -11.27 10.49
CA GLU A 36 4.05 -12.59 11.04
C GLU A 36 4.75 -12.75 12.39
N GLY A 37 3.95 -12.85 13.46
CA GLY A 37 4.46 -12.93 14.84
C GLY A 37 4.83 -11.59 15.47
N ALA A 38 4.67 -10.47 14.75
CA ALA A 38 4.85 -9.14 15.33
C ALA A 38 3.80 -8.86 16.41
N GLN A 39 4.24 -8.25 17.51
CA GLN A 39 3.40 -7.88 18.63
C GLN A 39 3.33 -6.36 18.82
N LYS A 40 2.29 -5.92 19.51
CA LYS A 40 2.13 -4.50 19.87
C LYS A 40 3.36 -4.00 20.63
N GLY A 41 3.92 -2.88 20.15
CA GLY A 41 5.10 -2.24 20.69
C GLY A 41 6.39 -2.58 19.93
N ASP A 42 6.38 -3.63 19.10
CA ASP A 42 7.54 -4.01 18.28
C ASP A 42 7.83 -2.97 17.21
N VAL A 43 9.11 -2.90 16.80
CA VAL A 43 9.55 -2.13 15.65
C VAL A 43 9.92 -3.12 14.55
N VAL A 44 9.15 -3.11 13.47
CA VAL A 44 9.23 -4.09 12.38
C VAL A 44 9.61 -3.35 11.11
N ASN A 45 10.74 -3.73 10.51
CA ASN A 45 11.24 -3.02 9.33
C ASN A 45 10.24 -3.06 8.18
N GLY A 46 9.94 -1.88 7.63
CA GLY A 46 9.03 -1.71 6.51
C GLY A 46 7.55 -1.65 6.89
N LEU A 47 7.22 -1.68 8.18
CA LEU A 47 5.85 -1.57 8.68
C LEU A 47 5.19 -0.23 8.34
N ASN A 48 5.99 0.83 8.18
CA ASN A 48 5.54 2.12 7.68
C ASN A 48 4.85 2.00 6.31
N GLN A 49 5.23 1.01 5.50
CA GLN A 49 4.66 0.79 4.17
C GLN A 49 3.25 0.20 4.26
N ILE A 50 3.01 -0.66 5.24
CA ILE A 50 1.67 -1.20 5.53
C ILE A 50 0.77 -0.10 6.06
N LYS A 51 1.28 0.76 6.95
CA LYS A 51 0.52 1.94 7.40
C LYS A 51 0.12 2.84 6.23
N LYS A 52 1.06 3.13 5.31
CA LYS A 52 0.77 3.88 4.06
C LYS A 52 -0.27 3.19 3.19
N TYR A 53 -0.16 1.87 3.02
CA TYR A 53 -1.13 1.09 2.27
C TYR A 53 -2.52 1.21 2.89
N LEU A 54 -2.68 0.87 4.16
CA LEU A 54 -3.96 0.95 4.86
C LEU A 54 -4.54 2.38 4.86
N HIS A 55 -3.69 3.41 4.96
CA HIS A 55 -4.12 4.80 4.82
C HIS A 55 -4.68 5.09 3.42
N SER A 56 -4.00 4.64 2.37
CA SER A 56 -4.45 4.85 0.97
C SER A 56 -5.82 4.22 0.68
N TYR A 57 -6.20 3.17 1.42
CA TYR A 57 -7.51 2.52 1.32
C TYR A 57 -8.52 3.01 2.38
N GLY A 58 -8.15 3.99 3.22
CA GLY A 58 -9.04 4.59 4.22
C GLY A 58 -9.22 3.77 5.50
N TYR A 59 -8.33 2.81 5.77
CA TYR A 59 -8.35 2.01 7.01
C TYR A 59 -7.47 2.59 8.12
N TYR A 60 -6.46 3.40 7.77
CA TYR A 60 -5.57 4.05 8.72
C TYR A 60 -5.74 5.57 8.63
N HIS A 61 -6.37 6.18 9.63
CA HIS A 61 -6.78 7.60 9.61
C HIS A 61 -5.80 8.56 10.29
N HIS A 62 -4.63 8.07 10.70
CA HIS A 62 -3.64 8.91 11.34
C HIS A 62 -2.84 9.70 10.30
N ASP A 63 -2.49 10.95 10.64
CA ASP A 63 -1.71 11.81 9.76
C ASP A 63 -0.37 11.13 9.39
N ILE A 64 -0.14 11.04 8.08
CA ILE A 64 1.03 10.41 7.45
C ILE A 64 2.36 10.97 8.00
N GLU A 65 2.39 12.23 8.42
CA GLU A 65 3.63 12.88 8.87
C GLU A 65 4.09 12.45 10.26
N ASP A 66 3.19 12.10 11.19
CA ASP A 66 3.53 11.87 12.60
C ASP A 66 3.60 10.39 13.02
N THR A 67 3.07 9.47 12.20
CA THR A 67 2.84 8.07 12.64
C THR A 67 3.33 6.98 11.70
N LEU A 68 3.93 7.34 10.56
CA LEU A 68 4.53 6.38 9.62
C LEU A 68 5.92 5.92 10.06
N ASP A 69 6.05 5.60 11.34
CA ASP A 69 7.16 4.83 11.85
C ASP A 69 6.95 3.33 11.60
N ASP A 70 8.00 2.56 11.88
CA ASP A 70 7.98 1.12 11.77
C ASP A 70 7.40 0.43 13.02
N ARG A 71 6.68 1.17 13.88
CA ARG A 71 6.21 0.64 15.16
C ARG A 71 4.81 0.03 15.04
N PHE A 72 4.64 -1.14 15.61
CA PHE A 72 3.34 -1.79 15.71
C PHE A 72 2.55 -1.15 16.85
N ASP A 73 1.68 -0.21 16.51
CA ASP A 73 0.86 0.54 17.44
C ASP A 73 -0.61 0.07 17.47
N ASP A 74 -1.40 0.63 18.39
CA ASP A 74 -2.84 0.34 18.50
C ASP A 74 -3.62 0.68 17.23
N SER A 75 -3.22 1.78 16.56
CA SER A 75 -3.91 2.24 15.36
C SER A 75 -3.74 1.24 14.22
N LEU A 76 -2.55 0.65 14.10
CA LEU A 76 -2.24 -0.35 13.10
C LEU A 76 -2.97 -1.66 13.38
N GLU A 77 -3.03 -2.09 14.64
CA GLU A 77 -3.80 -3.27 15.03
C GLU A 77 -5.29 -3.11 14.66
N SER A 78 -5.88 -1.95 14.98
CA SER A 78 -7.26 -1.64 14.63
C SER A 78 -7.48 -1.58 13.11
N ALA A 79 -6.57 -0.95 12.36
CA ALA A 79 -6.66 -0.85 10.92
C ALA A 79 -6.56 -2.23 10.23
N LEU A 80 -5.66 -3.10 10.70
CA LEU A 80 -5.52 -4.47 10.20
C LEU A 80 -6.78 -5.29 10.47
N LYS A 81 -7.39 -5.18 11.66
CA LYS A 81 -8.66 -5.85 11.97
C LYS A 81 -9.77 -5.38 11.04
N ALA A 82 -9.93 -4.07 10.87
CA ALA A 82 -10.95 -3.50 9.99
C ALA A 82 -10.76 -3.88 8.51
N TYR A 83 -9.51 -4.06 8.07
CA TYR A 83 -9.21 -4.54 6.72
C TYR A 83 -9.51 -6.04 6.50
N GLN A 84 -9.49 -6.83 7.57
CA GLN A 84 -9.71 -8.29 7.53
C GLN A 84 -11.20 -8.70 7.63
N GLU A 85 -12.06 -7.84 8.17
CA GLU A 85 -13.52 -8.04 8.20
C GLU A 85 -14.17 -7.94 6.82
#